data_AF-C5A4A7-F1
#
_entry.id   AF-C5A4A7-F1
#
_cell.length_a   1.000
_cell.length_b   1.000
_cell.length_c   1.000
_cell.angle_alpha   90.00
_cell.angle_beta   90.00
_cell.angle_gamma   90.00
#
_symmetry.space_group_name_H-M   'P 1'
#
loop_
_entity.id
_entity.type
_entity.pdbx_description
1 polymer ?
#
loop_
_entity_poly.entity_id
_entity_poly.type
_entity_poly.pdbx_seq_one_letter_code
_entity_poly.pdbx_strand_id
1 'polypeptide(L)'
;MTIAFQCTGGNMEAILLVWGVRDEVLKKIPVEGSWLYGEYDFIAKVEFEDEAEMESFERFLRSLINGNTYKLLPVIASATSL
;
A
#
# COMPACT_ATOMS: atom_id res chain seq x y z
N MET A 1 16.86 -0.85 4.52
CA MET A 1 16.41 -2.17 4.05
C MET A 1 15.64 -1.92 2.77
N THR A 2 16.32 -2.02 1.63
CA THR A 2 15.76 -1.68 0.31
C THR A 2 14.98 -2.89 -0.20
N ILE A 3 13.68 -2.74 -0.37
CA ILE A 3 12.84 -3.74 -1.01
C ILE A 3 13.09 -3.60 -2.51
N ALA A 4 13.68 -4.61 -3.15
CA ALA A 4 13.91 -4.62 -4.59
C ALA A 4 12.63 -5.10 -5.30
N PHE A 5 12.01 -4.21 -6.09
CA PHE A 5 10.82 -4.51 -6.89
C PHE A 5 11.24 -4.94 -8.31
N GLN A 6 10.77 -6.09 -8.77
CA GLN A 6 10.98 -6.53 -10.17
C GLN A 6 9.89 -5.91 -11.05
N CYS A 7 10.27 -4.94 -11.88
CA CYS A 7 9.39 -4.30 -12.85
C CYS A 7 9.23 -5.22 -14.07
N THR A 8 8.15 -5.99 -14.15
CA THR A 8 7.78 -6.74 -15.37
C THR A 8 6.52 -6.14 -15.99
N GLY A 9 6.68 -5.15 -16.87
CA GLY A 9 5.77 -4.87 -18.00
C GLY A 9 4.27 -4.64 -17.76
N GLY A 10 3.82 -4.40 -16.53
CA GLY A 10 2.45 -4.06 -16.16
C GLY A 10 2.45 -3.33 -14.82
N ASN A 11 1.47 -2.46 -14.59
CA ASN A 11 1.32 -1.58 -13.43
C ASN A 11 1.82 -2.23 -12.11
N MET A 12 2.53 -1.46 -11.28
CA MET A 12 3.02 -1.94 -10.00
C MET A 12 1.88 -2.05 -9.00
N GLU A 13 1.48 -3.26 -8.67
CA GLU A 13 0.41 -3.51 -7.72
C GLU A 13 0.98 -3.75 -6.31
N ALA A 14 0.37 -3.16 -5.30
CA ALA A 14 0.69 -3.42 -3.90
C ALA A 14 -0.56 -3.48 -3.03
N ILE A 15 -0.46 -4.20 -1.92
CA ILE A 15 -1.45 -4.20 -0.85
C ILE A 15 -0.97 -3.26 0.24
N LEU A 16 -1.75 -2.22 0.52
CA LEU A 16 -1.59 -1.34 1.67
C LEU A 16 -2.32 -1.93 2.88
N LEU A 17 -1.58 -2.14 3.96
CA LEU A 17 -2.11 -2.50 5.27
C LEU A 17 -1.85 -1.36 6.24
N VAL A 18 -2.87 -0.97 7.02
CA VAL A 18 -2.77 0.10 8.03
C VAL A 18 -3.37 -0.38 9.35
N TRP A 19 -2.72 -0.03 10.47
CA TRP A 19 -3.13 -0.41 11.83
C TRP A 19 -2.80 0.68 12.85
N GLY A 20 -3.57 0.77 13.94
CA GLY A 20 -3.37 1.77 14.99
C GLY A 20 -3.62 3.21 14.51
N VAL A 21 -4.42 3.40 13.45
CA VAL A 21 -4.72 4.71 12.88
C VAL A 21 -6.20 5.01 13.06
N ARG A 22 -6.52 6.22 13.55
CA ARG A 22 -7.90 6.67 13.70
C ARG A 22 -8.64 6.77 12.36
N ASP A 23 -9.92 6.44 12.38
CA ASP A 23 -10.82 6.48 11.21
C ASP A 23 -10.79 7.82 10.44
N GLU A 24 -10.66 8.94 11.17
CA GLU A 24 -10.60 10.30 10.59
C GLU A 24 -9.37 10.51 9.70
N VAL A 25 -8.29 9.79 9.98
CA VAL A 25 -7.04 9.83 9.21
C VAL A 25 -7.12 8.82 8.06
N LEU A 26 -7.68 7.64 8.29
CA LEU A 26 -7.91 6.63 7.24
C LEU A 26 -8.76 7.18 6.09
N LYS A 27 -9.80 7.97 6.39
CA LYS A 27 -10.64 8.65 5.38
C LYS A 27 -9.90 9.66 4.50
N LYS A 28 -8.68 10.06 4.87
CA LYS A 28 -7.84 10.98 4.07
C LYS A 28 -6.93 10.25 3.09
N ILE A 29 -6.81 8.92 3.20
CA ILE A 29 -6.01 8.13 2.27
C ILE A 29 -6.79 8.07 0.95
N PRO A 30 -6.24 8.55 -0.18
CA PRO A 30 -6.95 8.65 -1.45
C PRO A 30 -6.99 7.30 -2.17
N VAL A 31 -7.40 6.24 -1.46
CA VAL A 31 -7.45 4.87 -2.00
C VAL A 31 -8.73 4.20 -1.54
N GLU A 32 -9.33 3.41 -2.43
CA GLU A 32 -10.50 2.60 -2.09
C GLU A 32 -10.04 1.31 -1.43
N GLY A 33 -10.60 1.01 -0.26
CA GLY A 33 -10.21 -0.13 0.54
C GLY A 33 -11.34 -0.65 1.41
N SER A 34 -11.08 -1.77 2.06
CA SER A 34 -11.98 -2.39 3.03
C SER A 34 -11.51 -2.12 4.45
N TRP A 35 -12.47 -1.87 5.33
CA TRP A 35 -12.24 -1.87 6.77
C TRP A 35 -12.11 -3.32 7.22
N LEU A 36 -11.01 -3.65 7.89
CA LEU A 36 -10.84 -4.94 8.53
C LEU A 36 -11.10 -4.76 10.03
N TYR A 37 -11.88 -5.65 10.61
CA TYR A 37 -12.06 -5.70 12.06
C TYR A 37 -11.16 -6.83 12.57
N GLY A 38 -10.02 -6.48 13.17
CA GLY A 38 -9.00 -7.46 13.61
C GLY A 38 -7.64 -6.81 13.91
N GLU A 39 -6.56 -7.39 13.38
CA GLU A 39 -5.19 -6.89 13.55
C GLU A 39 -4.90 -5.62 12.73
N TYR A 40 -5.64 -5.40 11.66
CA TYR A 40 -5.51 -4.26 10.75
C TYR A 40 -6.80 -3.45 10.75
N ASP A 41 -6.71 -2.13 10.72
CA ASP A 41 -7.88 -1.24 10.64
C ASP A 41 -8.33 -1.04 9.19
N PHE A 42 -7.39 -1.10 8.24
CA PHE A 42 -7.66 -0.82 6.83
C PHE A 42 -6.75 -1.62 5.90
N ILE A 43 -7.34 -2.13 4.82
CA ILE A 43 -6.66 -2.79 3.71
C ILE A 43 -7.10 -2.17 2.39
N ALA A 44 -6.15 -1.85 1.52
CA ALA A 44 -6.44 -1.39 0.17
C ALA A 44 -5.49 -2.03 -0.84
N LYS A 45 -5.99 -2.24 -2.06
CA LYS A 45 -5.14 -2.53 -3.20
C LYS A 45 -4.81 -1.19 -3.87
N VAL A 46 -3.53 -0.95 -4.10
CA VAL A 46 -3.02 0.24 -4.77
C VAL A 46 -2.26 -0.18 -6.01
N GLU A 47 -2.38 0.59 -7.07
CA GLU A 47 -1.70 0.38 -8.33
C GLU A 47 -0.92 1.66 -8.63
N PHE A 48 0.34 1.51 -9.03
CA PHE A 48 1.22 2.60 -9.39
C PHE A 48 1.67 2.43 -10.84
N GLU A 49 1.70 3.54 -11.58
CA GLU A 49 2.21 3.60 -12.94
C GLU A 49 3.73 3.39 -12.97
N ASP A 50 4.43 3.98 -12.01
CA ASP A 50 5.88 3.93 -11.90
C ASP A 50 6.39 4.01 -10.45
N GLU A 51 7.71 3.82 -10.29
CA GLU A 51 8.38 3.87 -8.98
C GLU A 51 8.28 5.24 -8.31
N ALA A 52 8.23 6.35 -9.08
CA ALA A 52 8.14 7.69 -8.54
C ALA A 52 6.75 8.00 -7.97
N GLU A 53 5.69 7.46 -8.58
CA GLU A 53 4.33 7.51 -8.02
C GLU A 53 4.26 6.75 -6.69
N MET A 54 4.85 5.55 -6.63
CA MET A 54 4.95 4.76 -5.41
C MET A 54 5.73 5.50 -4.31
N GLU A 55 6.89 6.08 -4.61
CA GLU A 55 7.67 6.86 -3.65
C GLU A 55 6.90 8.08 -3.13
N SER A 56 6.16 8.75 -4.02
CA SER A 56 5.32 9.90 -3.66
C SER A 56 4.19 9.49 -2.72
N PHE A 57 3.55 8.34 -2.99
CA PHE A 57 2.53 7.77 -2.14
C PHE A 57 3.09 7.35 -0.78
N GLU A 58 4.27 6.72 -0.72
CA GLU A 58 4.94 6.40 0.54
C GLU A 58 5.25 7.65 1.37
N ARG A 59 5.74 8.72 0.74
CA ARG A 59 5.98 10.00 1.42
C ARG A 59 4.70 10.59 1.98
N PHE A 60 3.62 10.53 1.20
CA PHE A 60 2.30 10.96 1.66
C PHE A 60 1.84 10.14 2.87
N LEU A 61 1.93 8.81 2.82
CA LEU A 61 1.58 7.95 3.95
C LEU A 61 2.42 8.27 5.17
N ARG A 62 3.75 8.39 5.06
CA ARG A 62 4.62 8.76 6.18
C ARG A 62 4.27 10.11 6.81
N SER A 63 3.80 11.06 6.00
CA SER A 63 3.35 12.37 6.50
C SER A 63 1.97 12.31 7.15
N LEU A 64 1.11 11.40 6.71
CA LEU A 64 -0.28 11.30 7.18
C LEU A 64 -0.40 10.39 8.42
N ILE A 65 0.27 9.26 8.38
CA ILE A 65 0.28 8.21 9.38
C ILE A 65 1.73 7.93 9.77
N ASN A 66 2.04 8.11 11.05
CA ASN A 66 3.38 7.98 11.60
C ASN A 66 3.99 6.64 11.12
N GLY A 67 5.16 6.64 10.47
CA GLY A 67 5.60 5.57 9.55
C GLY A 67 5.72 4.13 10.09
N ASN A 68 5.38 3.87 11.35
CA ASN A 68 5.32 2.55 11.97
C ASN A 68 3.91 1.91 11.97
N THR A 69 2.91 2.56 11.37
CA THR A 69 1.50 2.12 11.39
C THR A 69 0.99 1.63 10.03
N TYR A 70 1.89 1.40 9.07
CA TYR A 70 1.51 0.88 7.76
C TYR A 70 2.55 -0.08 7.17
N LYS A 71 2.11 -0.90 6.22
CA LYS A 71 2.95 -1.78 5.41
C LYS A 71 2.44 -1.81 3.98
N LEU A 72 3.36 -1.67 3.03
CA LEU A 72 3.09 -1.93 1.61
C LEU A 72 3.69 -3.29 1.25
N LEU A 73 2.86 -4.17 0.72
CA LEU A 73 3.26 -5.50 0.25
C LEU A 73 3.13 -5.51 -1.27
N PRO A 74 4.24 -5.59 -2.04
CA PRO A 74 4.14 -5.76 -3.47
C PRO A 74 3.35 -7.03 -3.80
N VAL A 75 2.40 -6.91 -4.71
CA VAL A 75 1.75 -8.06 -5.33
C VAL A 75 2.71 -8.55 -6.41
N ILE A 76 3.53 -9.53 -6.05
CA ILE A 76 4.28 -10.27 -7.05
C ILE A 76 3.27 -11.15 -7.76
N ALA A 77 2.84 -10.74 -8.95
CA ALA A 77 2.06 -11.60 -9.84
C ALA A 77 2.94 -12.77 -10.28
N SER A 78 3.05 -13.80 -9.45
CA SER A 78 3.46 -15.12 -9.92
C SER A 78 2.34 -15.62 -10.82
N ALA A 79 2.44 -15.32 -12.11
CA ALA A 79 1.69 -16.01 -13.13
C ALA A 79 2.13 -17.48 -13.15
N THR A 80 1.61 -18.29 -12.22
CA THR A 80 1.53 -19.72 -12.43
C THR A 80 0.33 -19.94 -13.34
N SER A 81 0.54 -19.80 -14.64
CA SER A 81 -0.36 -20.39 -15.63
C SER A 81 -0.35 -21.90 -15.40
N LEU A 82 -1.47 -22.44 -14.91
CA LEU A 82 -1.82 -23.85 -15.03
C LEU A 82 -2.60 -24.07 -16.32
#